data_AF-A0AAW6NJQ7-F1
#
_entry.id   AF-A0AAW6NJQ7-F1
#
_cell.length_a   1.000
_cell.length_b   1.000
_cell.length_c   1.000
_cell.angle_alpha   90.00
_cell.angle_beta   90.00
_cell.angle_gamma   90.00
#
_symmetry.space_group_name_H-M   'P 1'
#
loop_
_entity.id
_entity.type
_entity.pdbx_description
1 polymer ?
#
loop_
_entity_poly.entity_id
_entity_poly.type
_entity_poly.pdbx_seq_one_letter_code
_entity_poly.pdbx_strand_id
1 'polypeptide(L)'
;MTHTAEPLDPLSLPLQGERLIEASAGTGKTYTIAALYLRLLLGLGGNAAFSRPLSVEELLVVTFTEAATAELRGRIRSNIHELRIACLRQTTDNPLYASLLDEIADKQQAAQWLLLPERQMDEASVYTIHGFCQRMLSLNAFES
;
A
#
# COMPACT_ATOMS: atom_id res chain seq x y z
N MET A 1 0.45 18.60 -20.09
CA MET A 1 0.61 18.37 -18.65
C MET A 1 0.62 19.72 -17.98
N THR A 2 -0.36 20.02 -17.13
CA THR A 2 -0.42 21.25 -16.33
C THR A 2 0.77 21.27 -15.37
N HIS A 3 1.49 22.40 -15.31
CA HIS A 3 2.78 22.55 -14.60
C HIS A 3 2.67 22.70 -13.08
N THR A 4 1.49 22.47 -12.50
CA THR A 4 1.24 22.66 -11.07
C THR A 4 0.64 21.38 -10.50
N ALA A 5 1.33 20.80 -9.51
CA ALA A 5 0.83 19.67 -8.74
C ALA A 5 -0.49 20.04 -8.04
N GLU A 6 -1.47 19.14 -8.10
CA GLU A 6 -2.75 19.29 -7.39
C GLU A 6 -2.63 18.79 -5.95
N PRO A 7 -3.45 19.31 -5.01
CA PRO A 7 -3.53 18.76 -3.66
C PRO A 7 -3.87 17.27 -3.70
N LEU A 8 -3.01 16.44 -3.09
CA LEU A 8 -3.20 14.99 -3.06
C LEU A 8 -4.29 14.61 -2.05
N ASP A 9 -5.30 13.90 -2.53
CA ASP A 9 -6.15 13.05 -1.69
C ASP A 9 -5.79 11.56 -1.94
N PRO A 10 -5.17 10.89 -0.95
CA PRO A 10 -4.78 9.48 -1.09
C PRO A 10 -5.95 8.52 -1.31
N LEU A 11 -7.19 8.88 -0.96
CA LEU A 11 -8.36 8.01 -1.10
C LEU A 11 -8.96 8.03 -2.50
N SER A 12 -8.80 9.14 -3.22
CA SER A 12 -9.33 9.34 -4.57
C SER A 12 -8.27 9.33 -5.68
N LEU A 13 -6.97 9.25 -5.33
CA LEU A 13 -5.89 9.13 -6.31
C LEU A 13 -6.13 7.93 -7.24
N PRO A 14 -6.13 8.09 -8.58
CA PRO A 14 -6.25 6.97 -9.50
C PRO A 14 -5.02 6.07 -9.44
N LEU A 15 -5.25 4.79 -9.17
CA LEU A 15 -4.19 3.78 -8.98
C LEU A 15 -3.72 3.14 -10.29
N GLN A 16 -4.09 3.70 -11.44
CA GLN A 16 -3.69 3.24 -12.77
C GLN A 16 -2.84 4.29 -13.49
N GLY A 17 -1.85 3.80 -14.23
CA GLY A 17 -0.88 4.60 -14.96
C GLY A 17 0.22 5.18 -14.07
N GLU A 18 0.93 6.16 -14.62
CA GLU A 18 2.02 6.85 -13.93
C GLU A 18 1.47 8.00 -13.07
N ARG A 19 1.96 8.11 -11.83
CA ARG A 19 1.62 9.18 -10.89
C ARG A 19 2.89 9.72 -10.24
N LEU A 20 3.07 11.03 -10.30
CA LEU A 20 4.12 11.74 -9.56
C LEU A 20 3.49 12.39 -8.32
N ILE A 21 3.98 12.03 -7.14
CA ILE A 21 3.53 12.60 -5.87
C ILE A 21 4.69 13.37 -5.24
N GLU A 22 4.53 14.68 -5.09
CA GLU A 22 5.48 15.54 -4.39
C GLU A 22 5.16 15.58 -2.89
N ALA A 23 6.14 15.31 -2.03
CA ALA A 23 5.92 15.28 -0.60
C ALA A 23 7.13 15.78 0.22
N SER A 24 6.99 16.99 0.76
CA SER A 24 7.98 17.66 1.62
C SER A 24 8.08 17.02 3.02
N ALA A 25 9.07 17.44 3.82
CA ALA A 25 9.18 17.00 5.20
C ALA A 25 7.88 17.32 5.98
N GLY A 26 7.38 16.35 6.77
CA GLY A 26 6.18 16.53 7.59
C GLY A 26 4.83 16.45 6.88
N THR A 27 4.76 16.25 5.54
CA THR A 27 3.49 16.25 4.79
C THR A 27 2.80 14.88 4.71
N GLY A 28 3.02 14.00 5.68
CA GLY A 28 2.29 12.73 5.75
C GLY A 28 2.68 11.68 4.70
N LYS A 29 3.91 11.67 4.16
CA LYS A 29 4.40 10.62 3.23
C LYS A 29 4.02 9.20 3.66
N THR A 30 4.26 8.89 4.94
CA THR A 30 3.99 7.59 5.51
C THR A 30 2.49 7.27 5.55
N TYR A 31 1.66 8.28 5.84
CA TYR A 31 0.20 8.18 5.79
C TYR A 31 -0.27 7.88 4.37
N THR A 32 0.27 8.60 3.38
CA THR A 32 -0.05 8.39 1.96
C THR A 32 0.30 6.98 1.51
N ILE A 33 1.51 6.49 1.79
CA ILE A 33 1.92 5.15 1.39
C ILE A 33 1.01 4.10 2.04
N ALA A 34 0.67 4.26 3.32
CA ALA A 34 -0.26 3.36 4.02
C ALA A 34 -1.62 3.31 3.34
N ALA A 35 -2.22 4.47 3.03
CA ALA A 35 -3.51 4.56 2.37
C ALA A 35 -3.50 3.88 1.00
N LEU A 36 -2.49 4.17 0.16
CA LEU A 36 -2.38 3.59 -1.18
C LEU A 36 -2.18 2.07 -1.12
N TYR A 37 -1.34 1.58 -0.19
CA TYR A 37 -1.09 0.15 -0.04
C TYR A 37 -2.36 -0.61 0.37
N LEU A 38 -3.11 -0.10 1.35
CA LEU A 38 -4.37 -0.71 1.78
C LEU A 38 -5.43 -0.67 0.69
N ARG A 39 -5.52 0.42 -0.07
CA ARG A 39 -6.43 0.52 -1.22
C ARG A 39 -6.12 -0.51 -2.29
N LEU A 40 -4.84 -0.73 -2.61
CA LEU A 40 -4.43 -1.74 -3.58
C LEU A 40 -4.70 -3.17 -3.10
N LEU A 41 -4.44 -3.46 -1.82
CA LEU A 41 -4.72 -4.78 -1.22
C LEU A 41 -6.21 -5.14 -1.25
N LEU A 42 -7.08 -4.16 -1.05
CA LEU A 42 -8.53 -4.38 -0.90
C LEU A 42 -9.33 -4.02 -2.16
N GLY A 43 -8.70 -3.45 -3.19
CA GLY A 43 -9.38 -2.97 -4.39
C GLY A 43 -10.29 -1.76 -4.14
N LEU A 44 -9.88 -0.84 -3.25
CA LEU A 44 -10.65 0.33 -2.86
C LEU A 44 -10.31 1.58 -3.71
N GLY A 45 -11.26 2.50 -3.82
CA GLY A 45 -11.19 3.78 -4.51
C GLY A 45 -12.25 3.99 -5.60
N GLY A 46 -13.32 3.18 -5.65
CA GLY A 46 -14.33 3.23 -6.72
C GLY A 46 -13.75 3.28 -8.14
N ASN A 47 -14.10 4.33 -8.91
CA ASN A 47 -13.58 4.52 -10.28
C ASN A 47 -12.07 4.80 -10.34
N ALA A 48 -11.46 5.20 -9.22
CA ALA A 48 -10.03 5.42 -9.07
C ALA A 48 -9.28 4.17 -8.57
N ALA A 49 -9.99 3.07 -8.31
CA ALA A 49 -9.40 1.82 -7.86
C ALA A 49 -8.53 1.16 -8.93
N PHE A 50 -7.66 0.26 -8.49
CA PHE A 50 -7.00 -0.67 -9.39
C PHE A 50 -8.01 -1.72 -9.89
N SER A 51 -7.72 -2.35 -11.03
CA SER A 51 -8.65 -3.29 -11.69
C SER A 51 -9.05 -4.51 -10.86
N ARG A 52 -8.25 -4.86 -9.84
CA ARG A 52 -8.49 -5.95 -8.89
C ARG A 52 -7.73 -5.73 -7.58
N PRO A 53 -8.07 -6.42 -6.49
CA PRO A 53 -7.21 -6.54 -5.32
C PRO A 53 -5.85 -7.17 -5.69
N LEU A 54 -4.78 -6.75 -5.02
CA LEU A 54 -3.41 -7.23 -5.19
C LEU A 54 -2.92 -7.95 -3.93
N SER A 55 -2.03 -8.93 -4.09
CA SER A 55 -1.32 -9.55 -2.96
C SER A 55 -0.10 -8.73 -2.53
N VAL A 56 0.48 -9.02 -1.36
CA VAL A 56 1.70 -8.34 -0.87
C VAL A 56 2.93 -8.56 -1.76
N GLU A 57 2.96 -9.65 -2.51
CA GLU A 57 4.02 -9.98 -3.47
C GLU A 57 3.88 -9.20 -4.78
N GLU A 58 2.65 -8.86 -5.16
CA GLU A 58 2.33 -8.08 -6.36
C GLU A 58 2.55 -6.56 -6.15
N LEU A 59 2.71 -6.13 -4.90
CA LEU A 59 2.94 -4.73 -4.52
C LEU A 59 4.42 -4.42 -4.35
N LEU A 60 5.07 -4.01 -5.45
CA LEU A 60 6.46 -3.58 -5.42
C LEU A 60 6.62 -2.21 -4.77
N VAL A 61 7.43 -2.15 -3.72
CA VAL A 61 7.86 -0.91 -3.09
C VAL A 61 9.38 -0.89 -3.02
N VAL A 62 10.00 0.14 -3.59
CA VAL A 62 11.46 0.32 -3.60
C VAL A 62 11.87 1.56 -2.83
N THR A 63 12.97 1.47 -2.09
CA THR A 63 13.55 2.60 -1.34
C THR A 63 15.08 2.56 -1.34
N PHE A 64 15.73 3.58 -0.76
CA PHE A 64 17.18 3.74 -0.88
C PHE A 64 17.98 2.91 0.14
N THR A 65 17.47 2.75 1.36
CA THR A 65 18.23 2.14 2.46
C THR A 65 17.56 0.89 3.03
N GLU A 66 18.36 -0.04 3.54
CA GLU A 66 17.86 -1.23 4.24
C GLU A 66 17.11 -0.88 5.54
N ALA A 67 17.48 0.23 6.20
CA ALA A 67 16.70 0.72 7.33
C ALA A 67 15.29 1.15 6.90
N ALA A 68 15.17 1.83 5.75
CA ALA A 68 13.88 2.24 5.23
C ALA A 68 13.02 1.06 4.74
N THR A 69 13.62 0.00 4.18
CA THR A 69 12.87 -1.21 3.81
C THR A 69 12.28 -1.88 5.05
N ALA A 70 13.07 -2.04 6.11
CA ALA A 70 12.63 -2.63 7.38
C ALA A 70 11.54 -1.79 8.05
N GLU A 71 11.74 -0.48 8.14
CA GLU A 71 10.74 0.45 8.69
C GLU A 71 9.43 0.38 7.90
N LEU A 72 9.51 0.45 6.57
CA LEU A 72 8.32 0.48 5.72
C LEU A 72 7.54 -0.84 5.80
N ARG A 73 8.25 -1.97 5.79
CA ARG A 73 7.64 -3.30 5.98
C ARG A 73 6.94 -3.42 7.32
N GLY A 74 7.58 -2.98 8.41
CA GLY A 74 6.99 -2.97 9.74
C GLY A 74 5.73 -2.11 9.82
N ARG A 75 5.77 -0.91 9.22
CA ARG A 75 4.62 0.00 9.18
C ARG A 75 3.46 -0.58 8.36
N ILE A 76 3.71 -1.12 7.17
CA ILE A 76 2.68 -1.76 6.35
C ILE A 76 2.02 -2.91 7.13
N ARG A 77 2.81 -3.76 7.80
CA ARG A 77 2.30 -4.85 8.65
C ARG A 77 1.37 -4.30 9.75
N SER A 78 1.77 -3.23 10.44
CA SER A 78 0.95 -2.58 11.47
C SER A 78 -0.37 -2.06 10.90
N ASN A 79 -0.33 -1.38 9.75
CA ASN A 79 -1.52 -0.81 9.13
C ASN A 79 -2.52 -1.89 8.69
N ILE A 80 -2.03 -2.99 8.12
CA ILE A 80 -2.87 -4.15 7.75
C ILE A 80 -3.54 -4.74 9.00
N HIS A 81 -2.75 -4.95 10.06
CA HIS A 81 -3.25 -5.47 11.34
C HIS A 81 -4.32 -4.55 11.94
N GLU A 82 -4.04 -3.25 12.04
CA GLU A 82 -4.93 -2.27 12.62
C GLU A 82 -6.23 -2.12 11.81
N LEU A 83 -6.16 -2.07 10.48
CA LEU A 83 -7.36 -2.03 9.64
C LEU A 83 -8.17 -3.32 9.79
N ARG A 84 -7.51 -4.48 9.89
CA ARG A 84 -8.20 -5.76 10.13
C ARG A 84 -8.94 -5.74 11.47
N ILE A 85 -8.33 -5.25 12.53
CA ILE A 85 -8.99 -5.09 13.84
C ILE A 85 -10.15 -4.09 13.75
N ALA A 86 -9.96 -2.98 13.03
CA ALA A 86 -11.01 -1.99 12.79
C ALA A 86 -12.20 -2.61 12.02
N CYS A 87 -11.94 -3.48 11.05
CA CYS A 87 -12.98 -4.23 10.32
C CYS A 87 -13.76 -5.17 11.25
N LEU A 88 -13.07 -5.91 12.13
CA LEU A 88 -13.71 -6.81 13.11
C LEU A 88 -14.56 -6.06 14.13
N ARG A 89 -14.10 -4.88 14.57
CA ARG A 89 -14.81 -4.03 15.52
C ARG A 89 -15.87 -3.15 14.87
N GLN A 90 -15.79 -2.96 13.55
CA GLN A 90 -16.55 -2.01 12.76
C GLN A 90 -16.45 -0.56 13.28
N THR A 91 -15.36 -0.22 13.96
CA THR A 91 -15.10 1.11 14.51
C THR A 91 -13.60 1.33 14.71
N THR A 92 -13.18 2.60 14.67
CA THR A 92 -11.79 3.02 14.85
C THR A 92 -11.72 4.52 15.13
N ASP A 93 -10.73 4.94 15.91
CA ASP A 93 -10.42 6.35 16.15
C ASP A 93 -9.45 6.93 15.11
N ASN A 94 -8.89 6.08 14.23
CA ASN A 94 -7.97 6.51 13.18
C ASN A 94 -8.75 7.02 11.96
N PRO A 95 -8.61 8.29 11.55
CA PRO A 95 -9.38 8.86 10.44
C PRO A 95 -9.18 8.15 9.10
N LEU A 96 -7.97 7.63 8.84
CA LEU A 96 -7.70 6.86 7.62
C LEU A 96 -8.53 5.59 7.58
N TYR A 97 -8.50 4.83 8.68
CA TYR A 97 -9.20 3.56 8.77
C TYR A 97 -10.71 3.77 8.79
N ALA A 98 -11.19 4.84 9.42
CA ALA A 98 -12.61 5.21 9.38
C ALA A 98 -13.06 5.42 7.92
N SER A 99 -12.29 6.20 7.15
CA SER A 99 -12.60 6.45 5.74
C SER A 99 -12.55 5.17 4.89
N LEU A 100 -11.61 4.26 5.15
CA LEU A 100 -11.55 2.97 4.45
C LEU A 100 -12.71 2.03 4.87
N LEU A 101 -13.11 2.05 6.15
CA LEU A 101 -14.26 1.28 6.63
C LEU A 101 -15.56 1.72 5.96
N ASP A 102 -15.72 3.01 5.69
CA ASP A 102 -16.92 3.53 5.00
C ASP A 102 -17.01 3.01 3.56
N GLU A 103 -15.87 2.75 2.91
CA GLU A 103 -15.82 2.20 1.56
C GLU A 103 -15.97 0.66 1.51
N ILE A 104 -15.58 -0.02 2.59
CA ILE A 104 -15.66 -1.49 2.69
C ILE A 104 -17.12 -1.93 2.89
N ALA A 105 -17.68 -2.60 1.86
CA ALA A 105 -19.03 -3.14 1.88
C ALA A 105 -19.21 -4.29 2.90
N ASP A 106 -18.32 -5.29 2.88
CA ASP A 106 -18.32 -6.41 3.82
C ASP A 106 -17.06 -6.38 4.68
N LYS A 107 -17.20 -5.85 5.90
CA LYS A 107 -16.09 -5.67 6.85
C LYS A 107 -15.60 -7.01 7.40
N GLN A 108 -16.48 -7.99 7.55
CA GLN A 108 -16.13 -9.32 8.01
C GLN A 108 -15.28 -10.04 6.94
N GLN A 109 -15.68 -9.96 5.67
CA GLN A 109 -14.92 -10.51 4.57
C GLN A 109 -13.57 -9.81 4.42
N ALA A 110 -13.54 -8.47 4.48
CA ALA A 110 -12.29 -7.71 4.44
C ALA A 110 -11.33 -8.12 5.57
N ALA A 111 -11.83 -8.34 6.79
CA ALA A 111 -11.01 -8.81 7.90
C ALA A 111 -10.41 -10.21 7.66
N GLN A 112 -11.14 -11.11 6.99
CA GLN A 112 -10.62 -12.42 6.59
C GLN A 112 -9.57 -12.29 5.50
N TRP A 113 -9.80 -11.42 4.51
CA TRP A 113 -8.84 -11.17 3.44
C TRP A 113 -7.55 -10.57 3.96
N LEU A 114 -7.60 -9.60 4.88
CA LEU A 114 -6.42 -8.96 5.46
C LEU A 114 -5.56 -9.89 6.32
N LEU A 115 -6.12 -11.00 6.82
CA LEU A 115 -5.38 -11.96 7.65
C LEU A 115 -4.23 -12.61 6.89
N LEU A 116 -4.41 -12.90 5.61
CA LEU A 116 -3.39 -13.55 4.79
C LEU A 116 -2.21 -12.60 4.48
N PRO A 117 -2.42 -11.39 3.92
CA PRO A 117 -1.40 -10.35 3.80
C PRO A 117 -0.64 -10.08 5.10
N GLU A 118 -1.33 -9.98 6.24
CA GLU A 118 -0.70 -9.75 7.55
C GLU A 118 0.34 -10.82 7.89
N ARG A 119 0.03 -12.08 7.60
CA ARG A 119 0.93 -13.23 7.84
C ARG A 119 2.04 -13.35 6.80
N GLN A 120 1.78 -12.93 5.56
CA GLN A 120 2.72 -13.01 4.44
C GLN A 120 3.61 -11.76 4.30
N MET A 121 3.63 -10.85 5.28
CA MET A 121 4.45 -9.64 5.19
C MET A 121 5.96 -9.89 5.09
N ASP A 122 6.43 -11.11 5.40
CA ASP A 122 7.83 -11.50 5.16
C ASP A 122 8.13 -11.73 3.68
N GLU A 123 7.12 -12.10 2.89
CA GLU A 123 7.16 -12.28 1.44
C GLU A 123 6.89 -10.98 0.67
N ALA A 124 6.49 -9.90 1.36
CA ALA A 124 6.16 -8.63 0.75
C ALA A 124 7.31 -8.08 -0.12
N SER A 125 6.94 -7.58 -1.31
CA SER A 125 7.86 -7.04 -2.32
C SER A 125 8.39 -5.64 -1.96
N VAL A 126 9.01 -5.51 -0.77
CA VAL A 126 9.61 -4.28 -0.25
C VAL A 126 11.13 -4.43 -0.26
N TYR A 127 11.81 -3.70 -1.16
CA TYR A 127 13.24 -3.85 -1.44
C TYR A 127 13.99 -2.52 -1.45
N THR A 128 15.30 -2.59 -1.35
CA THR A 128 16.14 -1.49 -1.83
C THR A 128 16.15 -1.46 -3.35
N ILE A 129 16.49 -0.31 -3.95
CA ILE A 129 16.66 -0.19 -5.41
C ILE A 129 17.64 -1.26 -5.92
N HIS A 130 18.80 -1.40 -5.25
CA HIS A 130 19.81 -2.41 -5.62
C HIS A 130 19.31 -3.85 -5.43
N GLY A 131 18.64 -4.14 -4.30
CA GLY A 131 18.09 -5.47 -4.04
C GLY A 131 17.04 -5.91 -5.06
N PHE A 132 16.18 -4.98 -5.51
CA PHE A 132 15.22 -5.25 -6.58
C PHE A 132 15.92 -5.55 -7.91
N CYS A 133 16.86 -4.69 -8.34
CA CYS A 133 17.59 -4.91 -9.59
C CYS A 133 18.32 -6.26 -9.60
N GLN A 134 19.01 -6.61 -8.50
CA GLN A 134 19.70 -7.89 -8.39
C GLN A 134 18.73 -9.08 -8.46
N ARG A 135 17.56 -8.98 -7.82
CA ARG A 135 16.53 -10.02 -7.90
C ARG A 135 16.02 -10.24 -9.33
N MET A 136 15.80 -9.16 -10.08
CA MET A 136 15.36 -9.25 -11.47
C MET A 136 16.40 -9.91 -12.37
N LEU A 137 17.68 -9.58 -12.18
CA LEU A 137 18.77 -10.23 -12.91
C LEU A 137 18.87 -11.73 -12.60
N SER A 138 18.71 -12.12 -11.33
CA SER A 138 18.74 -13.53 -10.94
C SER A 138 17.56 -14.33 -11.48
N LEU A 139 16.36 -13.74 -11.55
CA LEU A 139 15.17 -14.42 -12.07
C LEU A 139 15.21 -14.58 -13.60
N ASN A 140 15.76 -13.59 -14.30
CA ASN A 140 15.87 -13.55 -15.76
C ASN A 140 17.29 -13.86 -16.23
N ALA A 141 18.04 -14.68 -15.49
CA ALA A 141 19.46 -14.96 -15.74
C ALA A 141 19.74 -15.58 -17.12
N PHE A 142 18.70 -16.09 -17.80
CA PHE A 142 18.79 -16.65 -19.16
C PHE A 142 18.32 -15.69 -20.26
N GLU A 143 17.82 -14.51 -19.90
CA GLU A 143 17.41 -13.44 -20.83
C GLU A 143 18.38 -12.24 -20.80
N SER A 144 19.49 -12.36 -20.06
CA SER A 144 20.57 -11.37 -19.97
C SER A 144 21.69 -11.64 -20.97
#